data_AF-A0A916UWA0-F1
#
_entry.id   AF-A0A916UWA0-F1
#
_cell.length_a   1.000
_cell.length_b   1.000
_cell.length_c   1.000
_cell.angle_alpha   90.00
_cell.angle_beta   90.00
_cell.angle_gamma   90.00
#
_symmetry.space_group_name_H-M   'P 1'
#
loop_
_entity.id
_entity.type
_entity.pdbx_description
1 polymer ?
#
loop_
_entity_poly.entity_id
_entity_poly.type
_entity_poly.pdbx_seq_one_letter_code
_entity_poly.pdbx_strand_id
1 'polypeptide(L)'
;MISHPSVHVTCDLCGAEHEVHLHDQPGEVYDMSRVRPELRRIGWEIEDGSDDALCADCAHLDRAAAERRAAAAAAAKPTRRKRGGDG
;
A
#
# COMPACT_ATOMS: atom_id res chain seq x y z
N MET A 1 -3.41 -19.68 -30.59
CA MET A 1 -2.50 -19.34 -29.47
C MET A 1 -3.38 -18.83 -28.37
N ILE A 2 -3.46 -19.54 -27.25
CA ILE A 2 -4.26 -19.10 -26.09
C ILE A 2 -3.29 -18.36 -25.18
N SER A 3 -3.29 -17.03 -25.25
CA SER A 3 -2.64 -16.21 -24.24
C SER A 3 -3.52 -16.28 -22.99
N HIS A 4 -2.98 -16.80 -21.89
CA HIS A 4 -3.65 -16.66 -20.61
C HIS A 4 -3.68 -15.18 -20.24
N PRO A 5 -4.79 -14.64 -19.71
CA PRO A 5 -4.81 -13.27 -19.26
C PRO A 5 -3.82 -13.11 -18.09
N SER A 6 -2.85 -12.22 -18.24
CA SER A 6 -1.96 -11.78 -17.17
C SER A 6 -2.13 -10.30 -16.91
N VAL A 7 -1.84 -9.91 -15.68
CA VAL A 7 -1.94 -8.52 -15.21
C VAL A 7 -0.56 -8.07 -14.78
N HIS A 8 -0.11 -6.95 -15.34
CA HIS A 8 1.14 -6.32 -14.94
C HIS A 8 0.83 -5.26 -13.89
N VAL A 9 1.51 -5.38 -12.75
CA VAL A 9 1.35 -4.50 -11.60
C VAL A 9 2.70 -3.87 -11.34
N THR A 10 2.75 -2.54 -11.25
CA THR A 10 3.99 -1.80 -11.04
C THR A 10 3.96 -1.14 -9.67
N CYS A 11 5.07 -1.22 -8.95
CA CYS A 11 5.25 -0.52 -7.68
C CYS A 11 5.41 0.98 -7.94
N ASP A 12 4.56 1.80 -7.34
CA ASP A 12 4.59 3.26 -7.56
C ASP A 12 5.90 3.92 -7.08
N LEU A 13 6.50 3.38 -6.01
CA LEU A 13 7.68 3.98 -5.41
C LEU A 13 9.00 3.61 -6.10
N CYS A 14 9.16 2.35 -6.52
CA CYS A 14 10.43 1.87 -7.07
C CYS A 14 10.36 1.39 -8.52
N GLY A 15 9.15 1.32 -9.11
CA GLY A 15 8.94 0.82 -10.46
C GLY A 15 9.11 -0.68 -10.62
N ALA A 16 9.24 -1.45 -9.53
CA ALA A 16 9.29 -2.91 -9.61
C ALA A 16 8.01 -3.44 -10.29
N GLU A 17 8.15 -4.35 -11.24
CA GLU A 17 7.02 -4.93 -11.97
C GLU A 17 6.77 -6.37 -11.49
N HIS A 18 5.49 -6.74 -11.40
CA HIS A 18 5.08 -8.10 -11.11
C HIS A 18 3.94 -8.52 -12.04
N GLU A 19 4.07 -9.71 -12.62
CA GLU A 19 3.04 -10.29 -13.48
C GLU A 19 2.20 -11.29 -12.67
N VAL A 20 0.90 -11.04 -12.60
CA VAL A 20 -0.08 -11.92 -11.96
C VAL A 20 -0.83 -12.69 -13.06
N HIS A 21 -0.69 -14.01 -13.06
CA HIS A 21 -1.43 -14.87 -13.98
C HIS A 21 -2.83 -15.15 -13.42
N LEU A 22 -3.87 -14.74 -14.15
CA LEU A 22 -5.25 -15.03 -13.77
C LEU A 22 -5.67 -16.37 -14.36
N HIS A 23 -5.89 -17.34 -13.48
CA HIS A 23 -6.39 -18.65 -13.84
C HIS A 23 -7.93 -18.66 -13.88
N ASP A 24 -8.60 -17.84 -14.72
CA ASP A 24 -9.99 -18.16 -15.09
C ASP A 24 -10.57 -17.41 -16.32
N GLN A 25 -11.40 -18.18 -17.04
CA GLN A 25 -12.37 -17.99 -18.12
C GLN A 25 -12.28 -16.79 -19.11
N PRO A 26 -12.29 -17.06 -20.43
CA PRO A 26 -12.41 -16.02 -21.44
C PRO A 26 -13.78 -15.33 -21.35
N GLY A 27 -13.78 -14.02 -21.08
CA GLY A 27 -14.98 -13.18 -21.13
C GLY A 27 -15.37 -12.52 -19.81
N GLU A 28 -14.65 -12.77 -18.72
CA GLU A 28 -14.89 -12.06 -17.47
C GLU A 28 -14.19 -10.69 -17.48
N VAL A 29 -14.92 -9.66 -17.04
CA VAL A 29 -14.41 -8.29 -16.93
C VAL A 29 -13.21 -8.29 -16.00
N TYR A 30 -12.14 -7.62 -16.40
CA TYR A 30 -10.95 -7.40 -15.58
C TYR A 30 -11.36 -6.80 -14.23
N ASP A 31 -11.26 -7.59 -13.17
CA ASP A 31 -11.68 -7.19 -11.84
C ASP A 31 -10.50 -7.27 -10.86
N MET A 32 -10.09 -6.10 -10.35
CA MET A 32 -8.98 -5.96 -9.39
C MET A 32 -9.22 -6.76 -8.10
N SER A 33 -10.45 -7.17 -7.80
CA SER A 33 -10.75 -8.00 -6.63
C SER A 33 -10.15 -9.41 -6.75
N ARG A 34 -9.84 -9.89 -7.96
CA ARG A 34 -9.12 -11.17 -8.18
C ARG A 34 -7.60 -11.01 -8.08
N VAL A 35 -7.07 -9.86 -8.47
CA VAL A 35 -5.62 -9.57 -8.46
C VAL A 35 -5.12 -9.21 -7.05
N ARG A 36 -5.89 -8.41 -6.30
CA ARG A 36 -5.59 -7.98 -4.92
C ARG A 36 -5.20 -9.13 -3.97
N PRO A 37 -5.93 -10.25 -3.87
CA PRO A 37 -5.55 -11.34 -2.96
C PRO A 37 -4.22 -12.01 -3.35
N GLU A 38 -3.93 -12.14 -4.64
CA GLU A 38 -2.64 -12.70 -5.11
C GLU A 38 -1.48 -11.77 -4.77
N LEU A 39 -1.65 -10.47 -5.01
CA LEU A 39 -0.66 -9.46 -4.61
C LEU A 39 -0.42 -9.45 -3.10
N ARG A 40 -1.47 -9.54 -2.29
CA ARG A 40 -1.33 -9.65 -0.83
C ARG A 40 -0.57 -10.91 -0.40
N ARG A 41 -0.69 -12.04 -1.11
CA ARG A 41 0.04 -13.28 -0.78
C ARG A 41 1.55 -13.12 -0.95
N ILE A 42 1.98 -12.34 -1.93
CA ILE A 42 3.40 -12.05 -2.17
C ILE A 42 3.88 -10.80 -1.42
N GLY A 43 3.04 -10.25 -0.52
CA GLY A 43 3.38 -9.12 0.34
C GLY A 43 3.24 -7.74 -0.30
N TRP A 44 2.64 -7.63 -1.48
CA TRP A 44 2.31 -6.34 -2.07
C TRP A 44 1.08 -5.73 -1.37
N GLU A 45 1.12 -4.43 -1.13
CA GLU A 45 0.01 -3.67 -0.56
C GLU A 45 -0.66 -2.83 -1.65
N ILE A 46 -1.99 -2.86 -1.67
CA ILE A 46 -2.84 -2.00 -2.51
C ILE A 46 -3.89 -1.38 -1.59
N GLU A 47 -4.03 -0.06 -1.64
CA GLU A 47 -5.06 0.64 -0.89
C GLU A 47 -6.47 0.34 -1.44
N ASP A 48 -7.43 0.17 -0.54
CA ASP A 48 -8.80 -0.09 -0.93
C ASP A 48 -9.42 1.17 -1.54
N GLY A 49 -9.61 1.14 -2.86
CA GLY A 49 -10.15 2.27 -3.62
C GLY A 49 -9.10 3.10 -4.34
N SER A 50 -7.83 2.72 -4.27
CA SER A 50 -6.79 3.22 -5.17
C SER A 50 -6.25 2.11 -6.09
N ASP A 51 -5.68 2.55 -7.20
CA ASP A 51 -4.89 1.74 -8.13
C ASP A 51 -3.40 1.73 -7.75
N ASP A 52 -3.02 2.45 -6.69
CA ASP A 52 -1.65 2.48 -6.16
C ASP A 52 -1.27 1.12 -5.56
N ALA A 53 -0.26 0.49 -6.15
CA ALA A 53 0.32 -0.76 -5.67
C ALA A 53 1.76 -0.52 -5.20
N LEU A 54 2.10 -1.07 -4.03
CA LEU A 54 3.45 -1.04 -3.48
C LEU A 54 3.99 -2.46 -3.32
N CYS A 55 5.24 -2.69 -3.76
CA CYS A 55 5.93 -3.93 -3.45
C CYS A 55 6.22 -4.06 -1.95
N ALA A 56 6.46 -5.28 -1.48
CA ALA A 56 6.64 -5.57 -0.06
C ALA A 56 7.68 -4.67 0.64
N ASP A 57 8.82 -4.43 0.00
CA ASP A 57 9.87 -3.56 0.55
C ASP A 57 9.41 -2.10 0.66
N CYS A 58 8.80 -1.57 -0.40
CA CYS A 58 8.31 -0.20 -0.44
C CYS A 58 7.13 0.03 0.52
N ALA A 59 6.22 -0.94 0.63
CA ALA A 59 5.13 -0.92 1.60
C ALA A 59 5.66 -0.91 3.04
N HIS A 60 6.67 -1.72 3.34
CA HIS A 60 7.32 -1.73 4.65
C HIS A 60 7.97 -0.38 4.99
N LEU A 61 8.68 0.23 4.03
CA LEU A 61 9.31 1.53 4.19
C LEU A 61 8.28 2.65 4.40
N ASP A 62 7.19 2.66 3.62
CA ASP A 62 6.13 3.66 3.77
C ASP A 62 5.45 3.54 5.14
N ARG A 63 5.10 2.33 5.57
CA ARG A 63 4.51 2.07 6.88
C ARG A 63 5.42 2.55 8.02
N ALA A 64 6.70 2.22 7.95
CA ALA A 64 7.69 2.69 8.93
C ALA A 64 7.80 4.23 8.93
N ALA A 65 7.74 4.87 7.76
CA ALA A 65 7.72 6.32 7.64
C ALA A 65 6.42 6.93 8.20
N ALA A 66 5.27 6.30 7.98
CA ALA A 66 3.98 6.71 8.53
C ALA A 66 3.96 6.61 10.06
N GLU A 67 4.47 5.52 10.64
CA GLU A 67 4.59 5.35 12.09
C GLU A 67 5.53 6.39 12.70
N ARG A 68 6.67 6.69 12.06
CA ARG A 68 7.58 7.76 12.52
C ARG A 68 6.90 9.13 12.51
N ARG A 69 6.11 9.43 11.48
CA ARG A 69 5.31 10.67 11.39
C ARG A 69 4.28 10.74 12.51
N ALA A 70 3.56 9.65 12.77
CA ALA A 70 2.57 9.57 13.85
C ALA A 70 3.22 9.73 15.24
N ALA A 71 4.36 9.07 15.48
CA ALA A 71 5.13 9.19 16.72
C ALA A 71 5.66 10.62 16.92
N ALA A 72 6.17 11.26 15.87
CA ALA A 72 6.62 12.66 15.91
C ALA A 72 5.46 13.61 16.23
N ALA A 73 4.28 13.43 15.61
CA ALA A 73 3.09 14.22 15.90
C ALA A 73 2.60 14.03 17.35
N ALA A 74 2.64 12.81 17.87
CA ALA A 74 2.28 12.52 19.26
C ALA A 74 3.27 13.13 20.28
N ALA A 75 4.57 13.09 19.98
CA ALA A 75 5.62 13.71 20.79
C ALA A 75 5.59 15.25 20.72
N ALA A 76 5.12 15.82 19.61
CA ALA A 76 4.94 17.25 19.42
C ALA A 76 3.72 17.83 20.18
N LYS A 77 3.05 17.03 21.04
CA LYS A 77 2.00 17.55 21.93
C LYS A 77 2.48 18.87 22.57
N PRO A 78 1.72 19.98 22.40
CA PRO A 78 2.11 21.24 22.99
C PRO A 78 2.18 21.03 24.50
N THR A 79 3.36 21.19 25.08
CA THR A 79 3.51 21.32 26.53
C THR A 79 2.75 22.59 26.90
N ARG A 80 1.47 22.42 27.23
CA ARG A 80 0.62 23.49 27.74
C ARG A 80 1.25 23.96 29.04
N ARG A 81 2.15 24.94 28.95
CA ARG A 81 2.68 25.69 30.09
C ARG A 81 1.49 26.38 30.74
N LYS A 82 0.90 25.76 31.76
CA LYS A 82 0.12 26.50 32.75
C LYS A 82 1.15 27.32 33.53
N ARG A 83 1.23 28.60 33.19
CA ARG A 83 1.81 29.65 34.03
C ARG A 83 1.17 29.51 35.41
N GLY A 84 1.94 29.06 36.40
CA GLY A 84 1.72 29.46 37.77
C GLY A 84 2.02 30.95 37.85
N GLY A 85 1.01 31.73 38.19
CA GLY A 85 1.11 33.15 38.51
C GLY A 85 0.25 33.37 39.74
N ASP A 86 0.86 33.14 40.90
CA ASP A 86 0.38 33.56 42.21
C ASP A 86 0.76 35.05 42.36
N GLY A 87 -0.22 35.91 42.65
CA GLY A 87 -0.04 37.35 42.82
C GLY A 87 -1.35 38.02 43.20
#